data_AF-A0A7K4VHU4-F1
#
_entry.id   AF-A0A7K4VHU4-F1
#
_cell.length_a   1.000
_cell.length_b   1.000
_cell.length_c   1.000
_cell.angle_alpha   90.00
_cell.angle_beta   90.00
_cell.angle_gamma   90.00
#
_symmetry.space_group_name_H-M   'P 1'
#
loop_
_entity.id
_entity.type
_entity.pdbx_description
1 polymer ?
#
loop_
_entity_poly.entity_id
_entity_poly.type
_entity_poly.pdbx_seq_one_letter_code
_entity_poly.pdbx_strand_id
1 'polypeptide(L)'
;ATENCVCILHNLSYQLELELPESYAQSIYVQRRNISNNDKTPGCFGTRSRKVKEKQQDTPLPEEKSNPKGVESLWHSTLIRIYLSLIAKSTRNYTQEASLGALQNLTAGTGPMPLAVARTVVQKANGLPSIRAMLHISHPAVKKTAVSLLRNLSRNPSLQNDIGEQKLRACSALFTSKFPALKERNAGKTPDLSLPSASMTGKDSTSLPKVIAISINDSHMFSKASRAASVLLYSLWLHTDLHSAYKK
;
A
#
# COMPACT_ATOMS: atom_id res chain seq x y z
N ALA A 1 -26.35 0.79 -13.37
CA ALA A 1 -26.13 -0.64 -13.02
C ALA A 1 -24.70 -0.90 -12.55
N THR A 2 -23.67 -0.71 -13.39
CA THR A 2 -22.26 -0.98 -13.04
C THR A 2 -21.77 -0.31 -11.76
N GLU A 3 -22.06 0.98 -11.58
CA GLU A 3 -21.66 1.72 -10.37
C GLU A 3 -22.16 1.06 -9.09
N ASN A 4 -23.45 0.71 -9.03
CA ASN A 4 -24.04 0.04 -7.87
C ASN A 4 -23.37 -1.30 -7.58
N CYS A 5 -23.08 -2.10 -8.61
CA CYS A 5 -22.38 -3.38 -8.45
C CYS A 5 -20.96 -3.18 -7.86
N VAL A 6 -20.22 -2.20 -8.36
CA VAL A 6 -18.86 -1.91 -7.87
C VAL A 6 -18.90 -1.36 -6.44
N CYS A 7 -19.90 -0.54 -6.10
CA CYS A 7 -20.10 -0.08 -4.72
C CYS A 7 -20.41 -1.24 -3.77
N ILE A 8 -21.25 -2.20 -4.17
CA ILE A 8 -21.50 -3.41 -3.39
C ILE A 8 -20.20 -4.18 -3.18
N LEU A 9 -19.43 -4.39 -4.24
CA LEU A 9 -18.15 -5.09 -4.16
C LEU A 9 -17.12 -4.36 -3.28
N HIS A 10 -17.07 -3.02 -3.35
CA HIS A 10 -16.27 -2.19 -2.46
C HIS A 10 -16.63 -2.42 -0.98
N ASN A 11 -17.93 -2.46 -0.66
CA ASN A 11 -18.43 -2.73 0.68
C ASN A 11 -18.10 -4.16 1.14
N LEU A 12 -18.32 -5.17 0.28
CA LEU A 12 -17.99 -6.57 0.59
C LEU A 12 -16.49 -6.81 0.74
N SER A 13 -15.64 -5.95 0.19
CA SER A 13 -14.19 -6.03 0.36
C SER A 13 -13.70 -5.45 1.69
N TYR A 14 -14.56 -4.72 2.42
CA TYR A 14 -14.21 -4.08 3.68
C TYR A 14 -13.90 -5.11 4.76
N GLN A 15 -12.77 -4.94 5.46
CA GLN A 15 -12.29 -5.86 6.52
C GLN A 15 -12.22 -7.34 6.12
N LEU A 16 -12.16 -7.64 4.81
CA LEU A 16 -12.27 -9.00 4.29
C LEU A 16 -11.31 -9.98 4.97
N GLU A 17 -10.06 -9.55 5.25
CA GLU A 17 -9.06 -10.36 5.94
C GLU A 17 -9.50 -10.83 7.35
N LEU A 18 -10.19 -9.97 8.09
CA LEU A 18 -10.64 -10.23 9.46
C LEU A 18 -11.90 -11.09 9.50
N GLU A 19 -12.71 -11.03 8.44
CA GLU A 19 -14.00 -11.71 8.33
C GLU A 19 -13.93 -13.02 7.53
N LEU A 20 -12.72 -13.47 7.16
CA LEU A 20 -12.55 -14.74 6.46
C LEU A 20 -13.07 -15.91 7.33
N PRO A 21 -13.83 -16.86 6.74
CA PRO A 21 -14.19 -18.09 7.44
C PRO A 21 -12.96 -18.81 7.97
N GLU A 22 -13.04 -19.39 9.16
CA GLU A 22 -11.88 -19.99 9.84
C GLU A 22 -11.19 -21.08 9.01
N SER A 23 -11.97 -21.94 8.34
CA SER A 23 -11.45 -22.96 7.42
C SER A 23 -10.64 -22.36 6.26
N TYR A 24 -11.06 -21.19 5.78
CA TYR A 24 -10.41 -20.47 4.70
C TYR A 24 -9.14 -19.75 5.17
N ALA A 25 -9.23 -19.04 6.29
CA ALA A 25 -8.07 -18.45 6.96
C ALA A 25 -7.02 -19.53 7.28
N GLN A 26 -7.44 -20.71 7.73
CA GLN A 26 -6.52 -21.81 8.01
C GLN A 26 -5.80 -22.27 6.74
N SER A 27 -6.48 -22.38 5.59
CA SER A 27 -5.81 -22.72 4.32
C SER A 27 -4.73 -21.71 3.91
N ILE A 28 -5.02 -20.42 4.02
CA ILE A 28 -4.12 -19.32 3.62
C ILE A 28 -2.97 -19.11 4.60
N TYR A 29 -3.24 -19.23 5.91
CA TYR A 29 -2.29 -18.90 6.97
C TYR A 29 -1.55 -20.12 7.52
N VAL A 30 -2.08 -21.35 7.40
CA VAL A 30 -1.41 -22.59 7.87
C VAL A 30 -0.54 -23.25 6.82
N GLN A 31 -0.81 -23.10 5.50
CA GLN A 31 0.16 -23.47 4.45
C GLN A 31 1.54 -22.83 4.72
N ARG A 32 1.57 -21.66 5.38
CA ARG A 32 2.80 -20.98 5.83
C ARG A 32 3.59 -21.75 6.90
N ARG A 33 2.94 -22.48 7.82
CA ARG A 33 3.64 -23.25 8.88
C ARG A 33 4.28 -24.52 8.33
N ASN A 34 3.61 -25.20 7.40
CA ASN A 34 4.12 -26.47 6.85
C ASN A 34 5.32 -26.26 5.91
N ILE A 35 5.38 -25.14 5.19
CA ILE A 35 6.54 -24.81 4.33
C ILE A 35 7.76 -24.39 5.18
N SER A 36 7.56 -23.77 6.34
CA SER A 36 8.66 -23.31 7.22
C SER A 36 9.28 -24.42 8.08
N ASN A 37 8.69 -25.62 8.15
CA ASN A 37 9.09 -26.65 9.12
C ASN A 37 9.83 -27.85 8.53
N ASN A 38 10.01 -27.94 7.21
CA ASN A 38 10.55 -29.17 6.60
C ASN A 38 12.09 -29.26 6.56
N ASP A 39 12.81 -28.30 7.16
CA ASP A 39 14.28 -28.21 7.13
C ASP A 39 14.92 -28.21 8.53
N LYS A 40 14.38 -28.99 9.47
CA LYS A 40 15.00 -29.17 10.79
C LYS A 40 15.29 -30.63 11.08
N THR A 41 16.34 -31.15 10.46
CA THR A 41 17.13 -32.23 11.05
C THR A 41 17.71 -31.77 12.40
N PRO A 42 17.51 -32.50 13.52
CA PRO A 42 18.04 -32.09 14.81
C PRO A 42 19.54 -32.40 14.90
N GLY A 43 20.38 -31.46 14.46
CA GLY A 43 21.84 -31.54 14.58
C GLY A 43 22.35 -30.84 15.84
N CYS A 44 22.91 -31.61 16.77
CA CYS A 44 23.52 -31.16 18.03
C CYS A 44 24.89 -30.48 17.81
N PHE A 45 24.93 -29.30 17.20
CA PHE A 45 26.12 -28.44 17.22
C PHE A 45 25.72 -26.97 17.31
N GLY A 46 26.06 -26.34 18.44
CA GLY A 46 25.87 -24.92 18.66
C GLY A 46 26.67 -24.09 17.65
N THR A 47 26.01 -23.18 16.94
CA THR A 47 26.68 -22.16 16.14
C THR A 47 26.15 -20.77 16.44
N ARG A 48 27.12 -19.87 16.62
CA ARG A 48 27.02 -18.46 16.98
C ARG A 48 25.93 -17.71 16.22
N SER A 49 25.19 -16.86 16.94
CA SER A 49 24.24 -15.87 16.43
C SER A 49 24.87 -14.95 15.37
N ARG A 50 24.81 -15.35 14.11
CA ARG A 50 25.00 -14.46 12.97
C ARG A 50 23.69 -13.70 12.79
N LYS A 51 23.74 -12.37 12.94
CA LYS A 51 22.62 -11.45 12.65
C LYS A 51 21.93 -11.86 11.36
N VAL A 52 20.76 -12.47 11.48
CA VAL A 52 19.91 -12.84 10.35
C VAL A 52 19.44 -11.52 9.74
N LYS A 53 20.06 -11.12 8.63
CA LYS A 53 19.37 -10.25 7.67
C LYS A 53 18.12 -11.04 7.28
N GLU A 54 16.97 -10.62 7.78
CA GLU A 54 15.66 -11.10 7.38
C GLU A 54 15.53 -10.92 5.86
N LYS A 55 15.97 -11.91 5.09
CA LYS A 55 15.52 -12.12 3.72
C LYS A 55 14.07 -12.60 3.84
N GLN A 56 13.14 -11.68 4.09
CA GLN A 56 11.69 -11.89 3.93
C GLN A 56 11.31 -12.01 2.43
N GLN A 57 12.24 -12.44 1.56
CA GLN A 57 12.09 -12.30 0.11
C GLN A 57 11.28 -13.44 -0.53
N ASP A 58 11.18 -14.60 0.10
CA ASP A 58 10.47 -15.75 -0.48
C ASP A 58 9.45 -16.35 0.48
N THR A 59 8.49 -15.54 0.95
CA THR A 59 7.26 -16.12 1.50
C THR A 59 6.35 -16.49 0.31
N PRO A 60 6.06 -17.78 0.07
CA PRO A 60 5.12 -18.17 -0.97
C PRO A 60 3.76 -17.59 -0.62
N LEU A 61 3.22 -16.81 -1.56
CA LEU A 61 1.88 -16.28 -1.43
C LEU A 61 0.86 -17.38 -1.69
N PRO A 62 -0.38 -17.23 -1.19
CA PRO A 62 -1.45 -18.14 -1.52
C PRO A 62 -1.58 -18.28 -3.04
N GLU A 63 -1.59 -19.53 -3.51
CA GLU A 63 -1.87 -19.80 -4.91
C GLU A 63 -3.33 -19.48 -5.22
N GLU A 64 -3.53 -18.90 -6.39
CA GLU A 64 -4.85 -18.53 -6.86
C GLU A 64 -5.57 -19.77 -7.38
N LYS A 65 -6.75 -20.06 -6.81
CA LYS A 65 -7.58 -21.17 -7.28
C LYS A 65 -8.14 -20.85 -8.67
N SER A 66 -8.06 -21.80 -9.59
CA SER A 66 -8.55 -21.65 -10.96
C SER A 66 -10.07 -21.42 -11.06
N ASN A 67 -10.83 -21.77 -10.02
CA ASN A 67 -12.29 -21.60 -9.96
C ASN A 67 -12.69 -21.06 -8.57
N PRO A 68 -12.54 -19.74 -8.33
CA PRO A 68 -12.85 -19.14 -7.03
C PRO A 68 -14.35 -19.23 -6.75
N LYS A 69 -14.74 -19.51 -5.50
CA LYS A 69 -16.15 -19.54 -5.09
C LYS A 69 -16.40 -18.65 -3.87
N GLY A 70 -17.56 -17.98 -3.85
CA GLY A 70 -17.96 -17.13 -2.73
C GLY A 70 -16.91 -16.06 -2.40
N VAL A 71 -16.46 -16.02 -1.15
CA VAL A 71 -15.50 -15.04 -0.63
C VAL A 71 -14.17 -15.00 -1.40
N GLU A 72 -13.75 -16.13 -1.97
CA GLU A 72 -12.51 -16.24 -2.76
C GLU A 72 -12.55 -15.36 -4.00
N SER A 73 -13.76 -15.15 -4.56
CA SER A 73 -13.95 -14.35 -5.77
C SER A 73 -13.69 -12.86 -5.53
N LEU A 74 -13.84 -12.38 -4.28
CA LEU A 74 -13.69 -10.96 -3.94
C LEU A 74 -12.27 -10.44 -4.08
N TRP A 75 -11.27 -11.32 -4.05
CA TRP A 75 -9.85 -10.97 -4.16
C TRP A 75 -9.10 -11.74 -5.25
N HIS A 76 -9.83 -12.42 -6.13
CA HIS A 76 -9.29 -13.10 -7.31
C HIS A 76 -8.76 -12.09 -8.34
N SER A 77 -7.72 -12.46 -9.09
CA SER A 77 -7.03 -11.60 -10.06
C SER A 77 -7.94 -11.11 -11.18
N THR A 78 -8.92 -11.91 -11.61
CA THR A 78 -9.95 -11.47 -12.57
C THR A 78 -10.69 -10.24 -12.06
N LEU A 79 -11.14 -10.25 -10.81
CA LEU A 79 -11.87 -9.12 -10.24
C LEU A 79 -10.95 -7.91 -10.02
N ILE A 80 -9.71 -8.15 -9.60
CA ILE A 80 -8.67 -7.11 -9.51
C ILE A 80 -8.45 -6.43 -10.86
N ARG A 81 -8.34 -7.20 -11.95
CA ARG A 81 -8.20 -6.67 -13.32
C ARG A 81 -9.44 -5.89 -13.76
N ILE A 82 -10.64 -6.31 -13.36
CA ILE A 82 -11.88 -5.57 -13.60
C ILE A 82 -11.83 -4.21 -12.90
N TYR A 83 -11.47 -4.14 -11.61
CA TYR A 83 -11.31 -2.86 -10.91
C TYR A 83 -10.30 -1.96 -11.60
N LEU A 84 -9.14 -2.48 -12.00
CA LEU A 84 -8.11 -1.70 -12.71
C LEU A 84 -8.59 -1.20 -14.08
N SER A 85 -9.36 -2.00 -14.81
CA SER A 85 -9.99 -1.60 -16.08
C SER A 85 -11.00 -0.47 -15.86
N LEU A 86 -11.83 -0.57 -14.82
CA LEU A 86 -12.80 0.47 -14.46
C LEU A 86 -12.12 1.78 -14.04
N ILE A 87 -11.03 1.71 -13.27
CA ILE A 87 -10.21 2.87 -12.90
C ILE A 87 -9.69 3.57 -14.17
N ALA A 88 -9.16 2.80 -15.12
CA ALA A 88 -8.55 3.34 -16.33
C ALA A 88 -9.56 3.88 -17.36
N LYS A 89 -10.74 3.24 -17.49
CA LYS A 89 -11.66 3.47 -18.61
C LYS A 89 -12.97 4.17 -18.23
N SER A 90 -13.38 4.15 -16.96
CA SER A 90 -14.63 4.78 -16.57
C SER A 90 -14.53 6.31 -16.64
N THR A 91 -15.59 6.96 -17.11
CA THR A 91 -15.76 8.41 -17.07
C THR A 91 -16.52 8.88 -15.82
N ARG A 92 -16.99 7.95 -14.98
CA ARG A 92 -17.76 8.23 -13.77
C ARG A 92 -16.85 8.18 -12.55
N ASN A 93 -16.70 9.34 -11.87
CA ASN A 93 -15.86 9.48 -10.67
C ASN A 93 -16.24 8.48 -9.57
N TYR A 94 -17.53 8.26 -9.30
CA TYR A 94 -17.98 7.31 -8.28
C TYR A 94 -17.59 5.86 -8.58
N THR A 95 -17.66 5.45 -9.86
CA THR A 95 -17.20 4.12 -10.27
C THR A 95 -15.68 3.97 -10.11
N GLN A 96 -14.91 5.01 -10.44
CA GLN A 96 -13.45 5.01 -10.24
C GLN A 96 -13.10 4.99 -8.75
N GLU A 97 -13.77 5.80 -7.94
CA GLU A 97 -13.59 5.85 -6.49
C GLU A 97 -13.92 4.51 -5.83
N ALA A 98 -15.07 3.91 -6.15
CA ALA A 98 -15.45 2.61 -5.61
C ALA A 98 -14.48 1.50 -6.03
N SER A 99 -13.98 1.52 -7.27
CA SER A 99 -12.97 0.56 -7.73
C SER A 99 -11.63 0.72 -6.99
N LEU A 100 -11.18 1.97 -6.79
CA LEU A 100 -9.99 2.26 -5.97
C LEU A 100 -10.20 1.86 -4.51
N GLY A 101 -11.40 2.11 -3.98
CA GLY A 101 -11.77 1.79 -2.59
C GLY A 101 -11.80 0.28 -2.36
N ALA A 102 -12.31 -0.51 -3.30
CA ALA A 102 -12.27 -1.96 -3.23
C ALA A 102 -10.81 -2.46 -3.13
N LEU A 103 -9.93 -1.99 -4.02
CA LEU A 103 -8.50 -2.33 -3.97
C LEU A 103 -7.82 -1.82 -2.69
N GLN A 104 -8.21 -0.64 -2.18
CA GLN A 104 -7.72 -0.11 -0.91
C GLN A 104 -8.10 -1.06 0.23
N ASN A 105 -9.34 -1.52 0.30
CA ASN A 105 -9.80 -2.42 1.35
C ASN A 105 -9.08 -3.77 1.29
N LEU A 106 -8.97 -4.36 0.09
CA LEU A 106 -8.28 -5.64 -0.10
C LEU A 106 -6.78 -5.59 0.25
N THR A 107 -6.16 -4.41 0.21
CA THR A 107 -4.74 -4.20 0.52
C THR A 107 -4.51 -3.61 1.92
N ALA A 108 -5.55 -3.47 2.74
CA ALA A 108 -5.44 -2.80 4.04
C ALA A 108 -4.63 -3.59 5.07
N GLY A 109 -4.65 -4.92 4.96
CA GLY A 109 -4.02 -5.84 5.91
C GLY A 109 -2.55 -6.16 5.63
N THR A 110 -1.97 -7.01 6.48
CA THR A 110 -0.55 -7.41 6.41
C THR A 110 -0.34 -8.92 6.27
N GLY A 111 -1.42 -9.71 6.28
CA GLY A 111 -1.33 -11.15 6.06
C GLY A 111 -1.13 -11.56 4.60
N PRO A 112 -1.10 -12.87 4.33
CA PRO A 112 -0.78 -13.40 3.01
C PRO A 112 -1.76 -12.96 1.91
N MET A 113 -3.06 -12.85 2.21
CA MET A 113 -4.07 -12.44 1.23
C MET A 113 -3.87 -10.98 0.77
N PRO A 114 -3.81 -9.97 1.66
CA PRO A 114 -3.56 -8.59 1.24
C PRO A 114 -2.23 -8.40 0.50
N LEU A 115 -1.18 -9.12 0.92
CA LEU A 115 0.12 -9.10 0.24
C LEU A 115 0.02 -9.70 -1.18
N ALA A 116 -0.77 -10.77 -1.36
CA ALA A 116 -1.01 -11.37 -2.68
C ALA A 116 -1.80 -10.45 -3.61
N VAL A 117 -2.82 -9.77 -3.09
CA VAL A 117 -3.56 -8.75 -3.83
C VAL A 117 -2.61 -7.63 -4.25
N ALA A 118 -1.77 -7.12 -3.34
CA ALA A 118 -0.82 -6.07 -3.65
C ALA A 118 0.16 -6.47 -4.77
N ARG A 119 0.73 -7.69 -4.72
CA ARG A 119 1.60 -8.21 -5.81
C ARG A 119 0.83 -8.37 -7.11
N THR A 120 -0.43 -8.81 -7.04
CA THR A 120 -1.27 -8.96 -8.24
C THR A 120 -1.54 -7.61 -8.91
N VAL A 121 -1.91 -6.59 -8.13
CA VAL A 121 -2.14 -5.22 -8.62
C VAL A 121 -0.88 -4.67 -9.30
N VAL A 122 0.28 -4.79 -8.66
CA VAL A 122 1.51 -4.14 -9.13
C VAL A 122 2.22 -4.95 -10.22
N GLN A 123 2.55 -6.21 -9.95
CA GLN A 123 3.44 -7.01 -10.79
C GLN A 123 2.69 -7.85 -11.83
N LYS A 124 1.52 -8.40 -11.51
CA LYS A 124 0.77 -9.29 -12.45
C LYS A 124 -0.20 -8.55 -13.36
N ALA A 125 -0.77 -7.43 -12.88
CA ALA A 125 -1.82 -6.70 -13.58
C ALA A 125 -1.39 -5.31 -14.05
N ASN A 126 -0.15 -4.89 -13.75
CA ASN A 126 0.41 -3.60 -14.14
C ASN A 126 -0.55 -2.42 -13.84
N GLY A 127 -1.09 -2.38 -12.62
CA GLY A 127 -2.13 -1.43 -12.21
C GLY A 127 -1.62 -0.04 -11.85
N LEU A 128 -0.31 0.11 -11.61
CA LEU A 128 0.31 1.36 -11.17
C LEU A 128 0.05 2.56 -12.11
N PRO A 129 0.13 2.44 -13.45
CA PRO A 129 -0.19 3.53 -14.37
C PRO A 129 -1.62 4.05 -14.21
N SER A 130 -2.61 3.16 -14.09
CA SER A 130 -4.02 3.53 -13.91
C SER A 130 -4.25 4.23 -12.58
N ILE A 131 -3.65 3.73 -11.50
CA ILE A 131 -3.74 4.35 -10.17
C ILE A 131 -3.06 5.73 -10.17
N ARG A 132 -1.94 5.88 -10.89
CA ARG A 132 -1.21 7.15 -11.02
C ARG A 132 -2.05 8.22 -11.70
N ALA A 133 -2.75 7.87 -12.78
CA ALA A 133 -3.60 8.81 -13.51
C ALA A 133 -4.64 9.46 -12.57
N MET A 134 -5.15 8.71 -11.60
CA MET A 134 -6.13 9.19 -10.62
C MET A 134 -5.57 10.24 -9.64
N LEU A 135 -4.25 10.40 -9.53
CA LEU A 135 -3.65 11.48 -8.74
C LEU A 135 -3.81 12.86 -9.41
N HIS A 136 -4.01 12.88 -10.73
CA HIS A 136 -4.12 14.09 -11.53
C HIS A 136 -5.57 14.49 -11.82
N ILE A 137 -6.54 13.67 -11.44
CA ILE A 137 -7.96 13.99 -11.62
C ILE A 137 -8.39 15.14 -10.70
N SER A 138 -9.36 15.94 -11.15
CA SER A 138 -9.90 17.07 -10.37
C SER A 138 -10.78 16.62 -9.19
N HIS A 139 -11.30 15.39 -9.22
CA HIS A 139 -12.21 14.89 -8.18
C HIS A 139 -11.44 14.53 -6.88
N PRO A 140 -11.70 15.24 -5.76
CA PRO A 140 -10.88 15.11 -4.55
C PRO A 140 -11.01 13.74 -3.87
N ALA A 141 -12.20 13.13 -3.90
CA ALA A 141 -12.42 11.83 -3.28
C ALA A 141 -11.67 10.71 -4.01
N VAL A 142 -11.68 10.72 -5.34
CA VAL A 142 -10.92 9.77 -6.19
C VAL A 142 -9.43 9.88 -5.90
N LYS A 143 -8.91 11.12 -5.86
CA LYS A 143 -7.50 11.39 -5.54
C LYS A 143 -7.13 10.86 -4.16
N LYS A 144 -7.96 11.11 -3.14
CA LYS A 144 -7.75 10.63 -1.76
C LYS A 144 -7.72 9.10 -1.69
N THR A 145 -8.63 8.43 -2.37
CA THR A 145 -8.70 6.97 -2.39
C THR A 145 -7.51 6.37 -3.13
N ALA A 146 -7.11 6.94 -4.27
CA ALA A 146 -5.92 6.52 -5.02
C ALA A 146 -4.63 6.61 -4.20
N VAL A 147 -4.47 7.71 -3.47
CA VAL A 147 -3.34 7.88 -2.57
C VAL A 147 -3.36 6.86 -1.43
N SER A 148 -4.54 6.59 -0.86
CA SER A 148 -4.66 5.64 0.23
C SER A 148 -4.35 4.21 -0.22
N LEU A 149 -4.76 3.84 -1.43
CA LEU A 149 -4.33 2.59 -2.07
C LEU A 149 -2.80 2.54 -2.26
N LEU A 150 -2.18 3.62 -2.78
CA LEU A 150 -0.72 3.68 -2.93
C LEU A 150 0.01 3.56 -1.59
N ARG A 151 -0.53 4.13 -0.51
CA ARG A 151 -0.01 3.95 0.86
C ARG A 151 -0.03 2.48 1.26
N ASN A 152 -1.13 1.77 1.03
CA ASN A 152 -1.24 0.34 1.35
C ASN A 152 -0.23 -0.49 0.54
N LEU A 153 -0.18 -0.31 -0.78
CA LEU A 153 0.76 -1.02 -1.67
C LEU A 153 2.23 -0.78 -1.26
N SER A 154 2.55 0.44 -0.83
CA SER A 154 3.89 0.85 -0.43
C SER A 154 4.44 0.16 0.82
N ARG A 155 3.55 -0.42 1.65
CA ARG A 155 3.94 -1.18 2.85
C ARG A 155 4.53 -2.54 2.52
N ASN A 156 4.27 -3.08 1.33
CA ASN A 156 4.80 -4.36 0.90
C ASN A 156 6.28 -4.21 0.51
N PRO A 157 7.24 -4.84 1.24
CA PRO A 157 8.66 -4.68 0.96
C PRO A 157 9.08 -5.15 -0.43
N SER A 158 8.43 -6.20 -0.94
CA SER A 158 8.73 -6.76 -2.25
C SER A 158 8.33 -5.87 -3.43
N LEU A 159 7.49 -4.84 -3.19
CA LEU A 159 6.99 -3.94 -4.24
C LEU A 159 7.68 -2.58 -4.22
N GLN A 160 8.64 -2.37 -3.32
CA GLN A 160 9.25 -1.04 -3.13
C GLN A 160 9.99 -0.56 -4.37
N ASN A 161 10.64 -1.46 -5.11
CA ASN A 161 11.34 -1.13 -6.36
C ASN A 161 10.34 -0.73 -7.46
N ASP A 162 9.21 -1.45 -7.55
CA ASP A 162 8.16 -1.18 -8.56
C ASP A 162 7.42 0.14 -8.29
N ILE A 163 7.23 0.49 -7.01
CA ILE A 163 6.47 1.68 -6.59
C ILE A 163 7.40 2.90 -6.38
N GLY A 164 8.72 2.73 -6.35
CA GLY A 164 9.71 3.75 -5.95
C GLY A 164 9.50 5.12 -6.61
N GLU A 165 9.39 5.18 -7.93
CA GLU A 165 9.15 6.43 -8.68
C GLU A 165 7.77 7.06 -8.41
N GLN A 166 6.82 6.29 -7.89
CA GLN A 166 5.44 6.70 -7.67
C GLN A 166 5.18 7.16 -6.22
N LYS A 167 5.97 6.66 -5.24
CA LYS A 167 5.86 7.06 -3.82
C LYS A 167 6.05 8.57 -3.63
N LEU A 168 7.02 9.17 -4.31
CA LEU A 168 7.34 10.60 -4.19
C LEU A 168 6.22 11.50 -4.72
N ARG A 169 5.65 11.15 -5.87
CA ARG A 169 4.52 11.90 -6.45
C ARG A 169 3.28 11.77 -5.58
N ALA A 170 2.98 10.58 -5.06
CA ALA A 170 1.85 10.38 -4.14
C ALA A 170 2.01 11.18 -2.84
N CYS A 171 3.23 11.23 -2.29
CA CYS A 171 3.56 12.08 -1.15
C CYS A 171 3.32 13.57 -1.49
N SER A 172 3.85 14.08 -2.61
CA SER A 172 3.63 15.48 -3.01
C SER A 172 2.14 15.86 -3.16
N ALA A 173 1.31 14.93 -3.64
CA ALA A 173 -0.13 15.11 -3.77
C ALA A 173 -0.85 15.17 -2.42
N LEU A 174 -0.42 14.35 -1.44
CA LEU A 174 -0.90 14.38 -0.05
C LEU A 174 -0.60 15.70 0.65
N PHE A 175 0.59 16.24 0.41
CA PHE A 175 1.06 17.45 1.09
C PHE A 175 0.40 18.72 0.53
N THR A 176 0.09 18.77 -0.77
CA THR A 176 -0.54 19.96 -1.39
C THR A 176 -2.02 20.12 -1.01
N SER A 177 -2.65 19.06 -0.53
CA SER A 177 -4.07 19.03 -0.22
C SER A 177 -4.25 19.10 1.29
N LYS A 178 -4.76 20.23 1.79
CA LYS A 178 -5.16 20.39 3.20
C LYS A 178 -6.27 19.39 3.53
N PHE A 179 -5.90 18.16 3.90
CA PHE A 179 -6.86 17.09 4.16
C PHE A 179 -7.10 16.90 5.66
N PRO A 180 -8.35 17.06 6.14
CA PRO A 180 -8.72 16.64 7.47
C PRO A 180 -8.69 15.10 7.56
N ALA A 181 -8.19 14.64 8.70
CA ALA A 181 -7.88 13.26 9.01
C ALA A 181 -8.99 12.27 8.62
N LEU A 182 -8.61 11.15 7.98
CA LEU A 182 -9.33 9.90 8.22
C LEU A 182 -9.30 9.67 9.74
N LYS A 183 -10.48 9.61 10.36
CA LYS A 183 -10.64 9.07 11.71
C LYS A 183 -10.32 7.57 11.63
N GLU A 184 -9.03 7.22 11.66
CA GLU A 184 -8.59 5.88 12.06
C GLU A 184 -9.04 5.72 13.53
N ARG A 185 -10.23 5.15 13.72
CA ARG A 185 -10.68 4.63 15.01
C ARG A 185 -10.02 3.26 15.19
N ASN A 186 -8.71 3.27 15.41
CA ASN A 186 -7.95 2.16 15.98
C ASN A 186 -6.74 2.78 16.68
N ALA A 187 -6.61 2.45 17.96
CA ALA A 187 -5.76 3.11 18.94
C ALA A 187 -4.27 3.09 18.57
N GLY A 188 -3.58 4.20 18.87
CA GLY A 188 -2.23 4.14 19.44
C GLY A 188 -1.02 3.94 18.51
N LYS A 189 -1.14 4.02 17.18
CA LYS A 189 0.03 4.10 16.29
C LYS A 189 -0.02 5.36 15.43
N THR A 190 1.00 6.20 15.57
CA THR A 190 1.32 7.24 14.59
C THR A 190 1.38 6.62 13.20
N PRO A 191 0.95 7.34 12.13
CA PRO A 191 1.03 6.79 10.79
C PRO A 191 2.50 6.57 10.45
N ASP A 192 2.93 5.31 10.45
CA ASP A 192 4.25 4.93 9.98
C ASP A 192 4.30 5.25 8.48
N LEU A 193 4.89 6.39 8.17
CA LEU A 193 5.23 6.85 6.82
C LEU A 193 6.70 6.51 6.58
N SER A 194 7.11 5.28 6.93
CA SER A 194 8.45 4.78 6.65
C SER A 194 8.62 4.66 5.13
N LEU A 195 9.31 5.63 4.52
CA LEU A 195 9.88 5.46 3.19
C LEU A 195 11.14 4.61 3.32
N PRO A 196 11.21 3.48 2.61
CA PRO A 196 12.46 2.80 2.37
C PRO A 196 13.14 3.37 1.12
N SER A 197 14.45 3.56 1.26
CA SER A 197 15.48 3.81 0.24
C SER A 197 15.10 3.39 -1.19
N ALA A 198 14.51 4.30 -1.94
CA ALA A 198 14.44 4.22 -3.40
C ALA A 198 14.92 5.57 -3.95
N SER A 199 16.06 5.50 -4.64
CA SER A 199 16.80 6.55 -5.37
C SER A 199 16.00 7.84 -5.62
N MET A 200 16.32 8.93 -4.89
CA MET A 200 15.99 10.25 -5.40
C MET A 200 16.94 10.53 -6.56
N THR A 201 16.42 10.56 -7.77
CA THR A 201 17.14 11.22 -8.86
C THR A 201 16.73 12.70 -8.85
N GLY A 202 17.70 13.61 -9.01
CA GLY A 202 17.63 15.03 -8.65
C GLY A 202 16.60 15.93 -9.37
N LYS A 203 15.53 15.38 -9.97
CA LYS A 203 14.40 16.13 -10.53
C LYS A 203 13.20 16.28 -9.57
N ASP A 204 13.13 15.49 -8.50
CA ASP A 204 12.04 15.52 -7.50
C ASP A 204 12.23 16.56 -6.37
N SER A 205 13.31 17.35 -6.42
CA SER A 205 13.64 18.45 -5.50
C SER A 205 12.59 19.56 -5.44
N THR A 206 11.69 19.66 -6.44
CA THR A 206 10.62 20.65 -6.51
C THR A 206 9.52 20.46 -5.45
N SER A 207 9.44 19.28 -4.83
CA SER A 207 8.43 18.97 -3.81
C SER A 207 8.90 19.22 -2.38
N LEU A 208 10.21 19.25 -2.14
CA LEU A 208 10.80 19.40 -0.80
C LEU A 208 10.49 20.75 -0.14
N PRO A 209 10.56 21.91 -0.82
CA PRO A 209 10.21 23.20 -0.21
C PRO A 209 8.76 23.25 0.27
N LYS A 210 7.84 22.58 -0.42
CA LYS A 210 6.43 22.48 -0.02
C LYS A 210 6.25 21.61 1.23
N VAL A 211 6.97 20.50 1.32
CA VAL A 211 6.95 19.61 2.50
C VAL A 211 7.52 20.34 3.73
N ILE A 212 8.62 21.09 3.56
CA ILE A 212 9.21 21.93 4.60
C ILE A 212 8.20 22.99 5.07
N ALA A 213 7.55 23.70 4.14
CA ALA A 213 6.51 24.68 4.48
C ALA A 213 5.37 24.06 5.29
N ILE A 214 4.96 22.82 5.00
CA ILE A 214 3.91 22.12 5.73
C ILE A 214 4.36 21.65 7.11
N SER A 215 5.63 21.26 7.27
CA SER A 215 6.19 20.93 8.59
C SER A 215 6.24 22.14 9.51
N ILE A 216 6.54 23.32 8.96
CA ILE A 216 6.71 24.59 9.68
C ILE A 216 5.37 25.29 9.95
N ASN A 217 4.30 24.96 9.21
CA ASN A 217 3.03 25.66 9.34
C ASN A 217 2.35 25.38 10.70
N ASP A 218 2.40 26.39 11.56
CA ASP A 218 2.08 26.32 13.00
C ASP A 218 0.66 26.81 13.32
N SER A 219 -0.34 26.21 12.68
CA SER A 219 -1.75 26.56 12.95
C SER A 219 -2.22 25.91 14.26
N HIS A 220 -1.88 26.50 15.41
CA HIS A 220 -2.38 26.30 16.80
C HIS A 220 -2.60 24.88 17.37
N MET A 221 -2.38 23.84 16.58
CA MET A 221 -2.40 22.43 16.90
C MET A 221 -1.53 21.77 15.82
N PHE A 222 -0.41 21.14 16.18
CA PHE A 222 0.41 20.36 15.24
C PHE A 222 -0.48 19.41 14.43
N SER A 223 -0.79 19.82 13.20
CA SER A 223 -1.70 19.06 12.36
C SER A 223 -1.09 17.69 12.08
N LYS A 224 -1.92 16.65 11.89
CA LYS A 224 -1.41 15.32 11.51
C LYS A 224 -0.53 15.39 10.25
N ALA A 225 -0.79 16.37 9.37
CA ALA A 225 0.01 16.65 8.19
C ALA A 225 1.40 17.22 8.52
N SER A 226 1.50 18.18 9.45
CA SER A 226 2.78 18.71 9.94
C SER A 226 3.63 17.60 10.56
N ARG A 227 3.05 16.75 11.43
CA ARG A 227 3.76 15.58 11.99
C ARG A 227 4.22 14.58 10.93
N ALA A 228 3.38 14.26 9.95
CA ALA A 228 3.76 13.37 8.85
C ALA A 228 4.87 13.97 7.98
N ALA A 229 4.83 15.28 7.73
CA ALA A 229 5.88 16.00 7.01
C ALA A 229 7.21 15.98 7.79
N SER A 230 7.18 16.18 9.10
CA SER A 230 8.39 16.10 9.95
C SER A 230 8.99 14.69 9.97
N VAL A 231 8.16 13.64 10.08
CA VAL A 231 8.62 12.24 10.00
C VAL A 231 9.23 11.96 8.63
N LEU A 232 8.61 12.44 7.55
CA LEU A 232 9.15 12.32 6.20
C LEU A 232 10.53 12.98 6.08
N LEU A 233 10.66 14.23 6.52
CA LEU A 233 11.93 14.98 6.45
C LEU A 233 13.02 14.29 7.28
N TYR A 234 12.67 13.76 8.45
CA TYR A 234 13.59 12.98 9.28
C TYR A 234 14.04 11.70 8.56
N SER A 235 13.12 10.93 7.98
CA SER A 235 13.45 9.74 7.19
C SER A 235 14.32 10.07 5.96
N LEU A 236 14.04 11.18 5.27
CA LEU A 236 14.87 11.65 4.15
C LEU A 236 16.27 12.06 4.62
N TRP A 237 16.39 12.66 5.81
CA TRP A 237 17.67 13.02 6.43
C TRP A 237 18.48 11.81 6.91
N LEU A 238 17.86 10.68 7.24
CA LEU A 238 18.60 9.45 7.55
C LEU A 238 19.33 8.86 6.33
N HIS A 239 18.94 9.24 5.11
CA HIS A 239 19.60 8.82 3.87
C HIS A 239 20.69 9.81 3.46
N THR A 240 21.93 9.53 3.87
CA THR A 240 23.12 10.37 3.59
C THR A 240 23.38 10.59 2.10
N ASP A 241 23.01 9.62 1.26
CA ASP A 241 23.19 9.68 -0.20
C ASP A 241 22.36 10.81 -0.84
N LEU A 242 21.31 11.26 -0.15
CA LEU A 242 20.41 12.31 -0.60
C LEU A 242 20.83 13.71 -0.13
N HIS A 243 21.78 13.80 0.81
CA HIS A 243 22.19 15.07 1.41
C HIS A 243 22.80 16.04 0.40
N SER A 244 23.48 15.51 -0.62
CA SER A 244 24.03 16.32 -1.73
C SER A 244 22.95 17.02 -2.56
N ALA A 245 21.75 16.44 -2.64
CA ALA A 245 20.59 17.03 -3.32
C ALA A 245 19.87 18.07 -2.46
N TYR A 246 20.04 18.04 -1.13
CA TYR A 246 19.41 18.96 -0.17
C TYR A 246 20.28 20.17 0.20
N LYS A 247 21.59 20.07 0.05
CA LYS A 247 22.57 21.11 0.42
C LYS A 247 22.71 22.25 -0.60
N LYS A 248 21.77 22.40 -1.54
CA LYS A 248 21.77 23.48 -2.53
C LYS A 248 20.80 24.59 -2.15
#